data_AF-A0A7X9HVT2-F1
#
_entry.id   AF-A0A7X9HVT2-F1
#
_cell.length_a   1.000
_cell.length_b   1.000
_cell.length_c   1.000
_cell.angle_alpha   90.00
_cell.angle_beta   90.00
_cell.angle_gamma   90.00
#
_symmetry.space_group_name_H-M   'P 1'
#
loop_
_entity.id
_entity.type
_entity.pdbx_description
1 polymer ?
#
loop_
_entity_poly.entity_id
_entity_poly.type
_entity_poly.pdbx_seq_one_letter_code
_entity_poly.pdbx_strand_id
1 'polypeptide(L)'
;MSELIISNMDDRRPIESFIIDKLRTVGAGILDPRHPSFTKEEKLKILRDKYWNDFVADALVTGHFTLTQNGEIKVAIRTINQDISVVSGFIFESLTVRLANEEHTKFGYEIFKWSTSRKRLSSQFYSKYHTVGVGFPETNRMYPGYYNPNFRQFDVMFLTMNEELGRPEPATIVNTTIPAGVQIKAITSNELANIIEPIIRGQYNNVITYLRHPSGEHSYEVCIREIKRLYREGKITGFQKEKLEDSIGHPEMFSLDQRDVDDYYHFIRAWYDERAKEDNDILMAIGMQAQEERNGSSFITVI
;
A
#
# COMPACT_ATOMS: atom_id res chain seq x y z
N MET A 1 -1.93 -44.72 -54.32
CA MET A 1 -1.12 -44.30 -53.16
C MET A 1 -0.94 -42.80 -53.27
N SER A 2 -1.63 -42.05 -52.44
CA SER A 2 -1.56 -40.59 -52.37
C SER A 2 -1.47 -40.21 -50.90
N GLU A 3 -0.31 -39.68 -50.52
CA GLU A 3 0.02 -39.24 -49.17
C GLU A 3 -0.85 -38.04 -48.77
N LEU A 4 -1.39 -38.11 -47.56
CA LEU A 4 -2.08 -36.99 -46.92
C LEU A 4 -1.03 -36.10 -46.26
N ILE A 5 -0.74 -34.95 -46.87
CA ILE A 5 0.09 -33.91 -46.26
C ILE A 5 -0.74 -33.24 -45.16
N ILE A 6 -0.43 -33.54 -43.90
CA ILE A 6 -0.94 -32.77 -42.76
C ILE A 6 -0.16 -31.45 -42.73
N SER A 7 -0.74 -30.40 -43.29
CA SER A 7 -0.23 -29.03 -43.13
C SER A 7 -0.50 -28.60 -41.69
N ASN A 8 0.55 -28.30 -40.93
CA ASN A 8 0.49 -27.64 -39.63
C ASN A 8 -0.32 -26.34 -39.76
N MET A 9 -1.57 -26.35 -39.31
CA MET A 9 -2.34 -25.12 -39.10
C MET A 9 -1.82 -24.45 -37.83
N ASP A 10 -1.32 -23.24 -38.03
CA ASP A 10 -0.84 -22.29 -37.05
C ASP A 10 -2.02 -21.77 -36.19
N ASP A 11 -2.37 -22.51 -35.14
CA ASP A 11 -3.49 -22.24 -34.20
C ASP A 11 -3.31 -20.99 -33.32
N ARG A 12 -2.30 -20.15 -33.57
CA ARG A 12 -2.03 -18.94 -32.77
C ARG A 12 -2.79 -17.68 -33.20
N ARG A 13 -3.42 -17.69 -34.39
CA ARG A 13 -4.04 -16.50 -34.99
C ARG A 13 -5.47 -16.13 -34.57
N PRO A 14 -6.30 -16.98 -33.93
CA PRO A 14 -7.63 -16.56 -33.47
C PRO A 14 -7.61 -15.72 -32.17
N ILE A 15 -6.55 -15.84 -31.36
CA ILE A 15 -6.49 -15.22 -30.03
C ILE A 15 -6.09 -13.74 -30.13
N GLU A 16 -5.15 -13.40 -31.02
CA GLU A 16 -4.64 -12.04 -31.18
C GLU A 16 -5.72 -11.06 -31.66
N SER A 17 -6.58 -11.47 -32.61
CA SER A 17 -7.65 -10.60 -33.13
C SER A 17 -8.73 -10.35 -32.09
N PHE A 18 -9.09 -11.34 -31.29
CA PHE A 18 -10.06 -11.21 -30.20
C PHE A 18 -9.53 -10.32 -29.06
N ILE A 19 -8.25 -10.46 -28.69
CA ILE A 19 -7.62 -9.61 -27.68
C ILE A 19 -7.53 -8.17 -28.18
N ILE A 20 -7.09 -7.93 -29.43
CA ILE A 20 -7.00 -6.57 -30.01
C ILE A 20 -8.37 -5.90 -30.13
N ASP A 21 -9.42 -6.66 -30.45
CA ASP A 21 -10.79 -6.15 -30.53
C ASP A 21 -11.35 -5.77 -29.15
N LYS A 22 -11.14 -6.63 -28.13
CA LYS A 22 -11.53 -6.35 -26.74
C LYS A 22 -10.73 -5.21 -26.09
N LEU A 23 -9.44 -5.09 -26.43
CA LEU A 23 -8.59 -3.96 -26.03
C LEU A 23 -9.14 -2.61 -26.51
N ARG A 24 -9.78 -2.57 -27.69
CA ARG A 24 -10.37 -1.35 -28.25
C ARG A 24 -11.75 -1.01 -27.66
N THR A 25 -12.50 -2.00 -27.17
CA THR A 25 -13.87 -1.81 -26.68
C THR A 25 -13.99 -1.68 -25.16
N VAL A 26 -13.13 -2.33 -24.37
CA VAL A 26 -13.28 -2.42 -22.90
C VAL A 26 -12.10 -1.81 -22.14
N GLY A 27 -11.00 -1.47 -22.83
CA GLY A 27 -9.75 -1.01 -22.22
C GLY A 27 -8.85 -2.17 -21.79
N ALA A 28 -7.54 -1.94 -21.67
CA ALA A 28 -6.59 -3.02 -21.38
C ALA A 28 -6.64 -3.51 -19.93
N GLY A 29 -7.20 -2.72 -19.01
CA GLY A 29 -7.22 -3.00 -17.58
C GLY A 29 -8.00 -4.25 -17.16
N ILE A 30 -8.83 -4.84 -18.03
CA ILE A 30 -9.55 -6.10 -17.76
C ILE A 30 -8.69 -7.35 -18.02
N LEU A 31 -7.56 -7.20 -18.70
CA LEU A 31 -6.70 -8.32 -19.05
C LEU A 31 -5.82 -8.72 -17.86
N ASP A 32 -5.49 -10.00 -17.74
CA ASP A 32 -4.51 -10.48 -16.77
C ASP A 32 -3.09 -10.12 -17.23
N PRO A 33 -2.39 -9.18 -16.58
CA PRO A 33 -1.04 -8.78 -16.97
C PRO A 33 -0.02 -9.93 -16.82
N ARG A 34 -0.39 -11.03 -16.15
CA ARG A 34 0.50 -12.17 -15.90
C ARG A 34 0.50 -13.15 -17.06
N HIS A 35 -0.36 -12.97 -18.05
CA HIS A 35 -0.42 -13.87 -19.20
C HIS A 35 0.94 -13.93 -19.93
N PRO A 36 1.47 -15.13 -20.23
CA PRO A 36 2.82 -15.29 -20.76
C PRO A 36 2.99 -14.75 -22.19
N SER A 37 1.89 -14.54 -22.93
CA SER A 37 1.95 -14.00 -24.29
C SER A 37 2.22 -12.50 -24.35
N PHE A 38 2.06 -11.76 -23.24
CA PHE A 38 2.28 -10.32 -23.25
C PHE A 38 3.77 -9.97 -23.10
N THR A 39 4.21 -9.03 -23.93
CA THR A 39 5.50 -8.33 -23.81
C THR A 39 5.54 -7.48 -22.54
N LYS A 40 6.72 -7.01 -22.13
CA LYS A 40 6.85 -6.16 -20.93
C LYS A 40 6.06 -4.87 -21.08
N GLU A 41 6.10 -4.28 -22.27
CA GLU A 41 5.42 -3.04 -22.63
C GLU A 41 3.89 -3.20 -22.58
N GLU A 42 3.37 -4.32 -23.10
CA GLU A 42 1.94 -4.64 -23.02
C GLU A 42 1.48 -4.85 -21.58
N LYS A 43 2.27 -5.55 -20.76
CA LYS A 43 1.99 -5.73 -19.33
C LYS A 43 1.92 -4.39 -18.61
N LEU A 44 2.88 -3.50 -18.85
CA LEU A 44 2.87 -2.16 -18.26
C LEU A 44 1.66 -1.34 -18.70
N LYS A 45 1.23 -1.46 -19.97
CA LYS A 45 0.02 -0.81 -20.46
C LYS A 45 -1.23 -1.33 -19.74
N ILE A 46 -1.37 -2.65 -19.60
CA ILE A 46 -2.48 -3.28 -18.86
C ILE A 46 -2.50 -2.78 -17.41
N LEU A 47 -1.35 -2.81 -16.74
CA LEU A 47 -1.21 -2.34 -15.36
C LEU A 47 -1.56 -0.87 -15.22
N ARG A 48 -1.11 -0.02 -16.15
CA ARG A 48 -1.46 1.40 -16.15
C ARG A 48 -2.95 1.62 -16.32
N ASP A 49 -3.59 0.96 -17.27
CA ASP A 49 -5.03 1.05 -17.48
C ASP A 49 -5.81 0.56 -16.24
N LYS A 50 -5.29 -0.43 -15.52
CA LYS A 50 -5.90 -1.00 -14.30
C LYS A 50 -5.73 -0.10 -13.07
N TYR A 51 -4.55 0.48 -12.85
CA TYR A 51 -4.16 1.06 -11.56
C TYR A 51 -3.89 2.57 -11.58
N TRP A 52 -3.86 3.24 -12.73
CA TRP A 52 -3.47 4.66 -12.80
C TRP A 52 -4.32 5.56 -11.91
N ASN A 53 -5.65 5.41 -11.95
CA ASN A 53 -6.57 6.27 -11.18
C ASN A 53 -6.42 6.05 -9.68
N ASP A 54 -6.37 4.79 -9.27
CA ASP A 54 -6.14 4.38 -7.88
C ASP A 54 -4.81 4.93 -7.35
N PHE A 55 -3.74 4.77 -8.13
CA PHE A 55 -2.42 5.29 -7.79
C PHE A 55 -2.38 6.80 -7.67
N VAL A 56 -3.01 7.53 -8.59
CA VAL A 56 -3.11 8.99 -8.52
C VAL A 56 -3.87 9.40 -7.26
N ALA A 57 -4.98 8.74 -6.95
CA ALA A 57 -5.76 9.03 -5.74
C ALA A 57 -4.92 8.78 -4.48
N ASP A 58 -4.26 7.62 -4.40
CA ASP A 58 -3.40 7.26 -3.28
C ASP A 58 -2.20 8.22 -3.11
N ALA A 59 -1.58 8.62 -4.22
CA ALA A 59 -0.48 9.57 -4.21
C ALA A 59 -0.92 10.99 -3.83
N LEU A 60 -2.13 11.41 -4.20
CA LEU A 60 -2.69 12.71 -3.79
C LEU A 60 -3.04 12.74 -2.30
N VAL A 61 -3.69 11.68 -1.80
CA VAL A 61 -4.09 11.55 -0.38
C VAL A 61 -2.87 11.57 0.53
N THR A 62 -1.81 10.86 0.14
CA THR A 62 -0.56 10.82 0.91
C THR A 62 0.23 12.13 0.78
N GLY A 63 -0.02 12.93 -0.27
CA GLY A 63 0.68 14.17 -0.60
C GLY A 63 1.92 14.00 -1.47
N HIS A 64 2.13 12.81 -2.04
CA HIS A 64 3.21 12.55 -3.00
C HIS A 64 2.92 13.20 -4.35
N PHE A 65 1.64 13.37 -4.68
CA PHE A 65 1.18 14.23 -5.77
C PHE A 65 0.52 15.49 -5.21
N THR A 66 0.52 16.53 -6.03
CA THR A 66 -0.17 17.79 -5.77
C THR A 66 -0.99 18.20 -7.00
N LEU A 67 -2.13 18.84 -6.78
CA LEU A 67 -2.90 19.47 -7.84
C LEU A 67 -2.46 20.92 -7.99
N THR A 68 -2.13 21.33 -9.20
CA THR A 68 -1.91 22.73 -9.54
C THR A 68 -3.23 23.50 -9.55
N GLN A 69 -3.16 24.83 -9.57
CA GLN A 69 -4.34 25.69 -9.70
C GLN A 69 -5.14 25.42 -10.99
N ASN A 70 -4.49 24.86 -12.03
CA ASN A 70 -5.11 24.51 -13.31
C ASN A 70 -5.66 23.08 -13.34
N GLY A 71 -5.58 22.34 -12.23
CA GLY A 71 -6.04 20.95 -12.13
C GLY A 71 -5.05 19.90 -12.63
N GLU A 72 -3.85 20.29 -13.04
CA GLU A 72 -2.79 19.36 -13.44
C GLU A 72 -2.15 18.67 -12.23
N ILE A 73 -1.79 17.41 -12.37
CA ILE A 73 -1.10 16.62 -11.33
C ILE A 73 0.41 16.82 -11.46
N LYS A 74 1.06 17.32 -10.40
CA LYS A 74 2.52 17.41 -10.27
C LYS A 74 3.05 16.47 -9.18
N VAL A 75 4.21 15.87 -9.42
CA VAL A 75 4.93 15.07 -8.41
C VAL A 75 5.53 16.02 -7.37
N ALA A 76 5.30 15.75 -6.09
CA ALA A 76 5.86 16.55 -5.02
C ALA A 76 7.38 16.33 -4.91
N ILE A 77 8.14 17.39 -4.66
CA ILE A 77 9.61 17.37 -4.55
C ILE A 77 10.10 16.28 -3.57
N ARG A 78 9.41 16.11 -2.45
CA ARG A 78 9.75 15.09 -1.44
C ARG A 78 9.76 13.67 -2.00
N THR A 79 8.90 13.38 -2.98
CA THR A 79 8.75 12.06 -3.59
C THR A 79 9.94 11.72 -4.47
N ILE A 80 10.54 12.73 -5.10
CA ILE A 80 11.69 12.57 -6.01
C ILE A 80 12.96 12.21 -5.23
N ASN A 81 13.08 12.70 -3.99
CA ASN A 81 14.24 12.47 -3.12
C ASN A 81 14.10 11.26 -2.19
N GLN A 82 13.00 10.50 -2.28
CA GLN A 82 12.69 9.40 -1.40
C GLN A 82 12.91 8.06 -2.09
N ASP A 83 13.52 7.11 -1.39
CA ASP A 83 13.64 5.73 -1.88
C ASP A 83 12.25 5.14 -2.20
N ILE A 84 12.18 4.31 -3.24
CA ILE A 84 10.93 3.66 -3.68
C ILE A 84 10.24 2.89 -2.55
N SER A 85 10.98 2.32 -1.59
CA SER A 85 10.39 1.65 -0.42
C SER A 85 9.59 2.62 0.46
N VAL A 86 10.04 3.87 0.60
CA VAL A 86 9.34 4.92 1.34
C VAL A 86 8.08 5.33 0.60
N VAL A 87 8.21 5.64 -0.70
CA VAL A 87 7.06 6.04 -1.54
C VAL A 87 6.01 4.92 -1.55
N SER A 88 6.43 3.68 -1.78
CA SER A 88 5.53 2.53 -1.78
C SER A 88 4.89 2.30 -0.42
N GLY A 89 5.62 2.52 0.68
CA GLY A 89 5.07 2.47 2.04
C GLY A 89 3.84 3.37 2.18
N PHE A 90 3.96 4.65 1.82
CA PHE A 90 2.84 5.59 1.87
C PHE A 90 1.70 5.21 0.92
N ILE A 91 2.00 4.76 -0.30
CA ILE A 91 0.95 4.31 -1.24
C ILE A 91 0.20 3.10 -0.66
N PHE A 92 0.89 2.16 -0.02
CA PHE A 92 0.25 1.02 0.64
C PHE A 92 -0.55 1.41 1.90
N GLU A 93 -0.14 2.45 2.62
CA GLU A 93 -0.99 3.05 3.67
C GLU A 93 -2.30 3.57 3.09
N SER A 94 -2.25 4.32 1.98
CA SER A 94 -3.45 4.86 1.33
C SER A 94 -4.33 3.76 0.76
N LEU A 95 -3.73 2.77 0.10
CA LEU A 95 -4.43 1.58 -0.37
C LEU A 95 -5.19 0.90 0.78
N THR A 96 -4.54 0.76 1.94
CA THR A 96 -5.18 0.17 3.12
C THR A 96 -6.40 0.96 3.56
N VAL A 97 -6.27 2.29 3.65
CA VAL A 97 -7.37 3.20 4.03
C VAL A 97 -8.51 3.12 3.03
N ARG A 98 -8.19 3.16 1.73
CA ARG A 98 -9.15 3.11 0.64
C ARG A 98 -9.91 1.77 0.64
N LEU A 99 -9.21 0.64 0.60
CA LEU A 99 -9.83 -0.69 0.62
C LEU A 99 -10.64 -0.95 1.90
N ALA A 100 -10.25 -0.37 3.04
CA ALA A 100 -11.01 -0.51 4.28
C ALA A 100 -12.34 0.27 4.28
N ASN A 101 -12.43 1.34 3.48
CA ASN A 101 -13.60 2.21 3.37
C ASN A 101 -14.49 1.94 2.13
N GLU A 102 -14.01 1.22 1.11
CA GLU A 102 -14.77 0.86 -0.11
C GLU A 102 -15.93 -0.13 0.17
N GLU A 103 -16.91 -0.20 -0.76
CA GLU A 103 -18.17 -0.97 -0.60
C GLU A 103 -17.98 -2.48 -0.32
N HIS A 104 -16.82 -3.05 -0.66
CA HIS A 104 -16.43 -4.42 -0.32
C HIS A 104 -15.58 -4.47 0.95
N THR A 105 -16.14 -4.00 2.06
CA THR A 105 -15.48 -3.78 3.35
C THR A 105 -14.87 -5.01 4.04
N LYS A 106 -14.81 -6.18 3.40
CA LYS A 106 -14.31 -7.42 4.03
C LYS A 106 -12.86 -7.26 4.50
N PHE A 107 -12.03 -6.60 3.68
CA PHE A 107 -10.65 -6.30 4.04
C PHE A 107 -10.55 -5.44 5.31
N GLY A 108 -11.21 -4.29 5.33
CA GLY A 108 -11.25 -3.41 6.50
C GLY A 108 -11.88 -4.07 7.74
N TYR A 109 -12.95 -4.84 7.55
CA TYR A 109 -13.61 -5.60 8.61
C TYR A 109 -12.66 -6.62 9.27
N GLU A 110 -11.92 -7.41 8.49
CA GLU A 110 -11.01 -8.41 9.05
C GLU A 110 -9.81 -7.74 9.75
N ILE A 111 -9.26 -6.65 9.19
CA ILE A 111 -8.19 -5.89 9.84
C ILE A 111 -8.69 -5.24 11.14
N PHE A 112 -9.88 -4.64 11.13
CA PHE A 112 -10.48 -4.06 12.33
C PHE A 112 -10.68 -5.13 13.40
N LYS A 113 -11.26 -6.28 13.03
CA LYS A 113 -11.50 -7.39 13.95
C LYS A 113 -10.19 -7.91 14.55
N TRP A 114 -9.16 -8.07 13.72
CA TRP A 114 -7.83 -8.51 14.13
C TRP A 114 -7.14 -7.51 15.07
N SER A 115 -7.03 -6.25 14.66
CA SER A 115 -6.36 -5.19 15.44
C SER A 115 -7.08 -4.84 16.74
N THR A 116 -8.39 -5.02 16.82
CA THR A 116 -9.16 -4.83 18.07
C THR A 116 -9.21 -6.09 18.95
N SER A 117 -8.62 -7.21 18.51
CA SER A 117 -8.66 -8.51 19.19
C SER A 117 -10.09 -9.05 19.43
N ARG A 118 -11.03 -8.75 18.52
CA ARG A 118 -12.42 -9.19 18.61
C ARG A 118 -12.58 -10.59 18.03
N LYS A 119 -13.04 -11.55 18.84
CA LYS A 119 -13.38 -12.90 18.35
C LYS A 119 -14.63 -12.92 17.47
N ARG A 120 -15.60 -12.06 17.78
CA ARG A 120 -16.86 -11.89 17.05
C ARG A 120 -17.12 -10.41 16.82
N LEU A 121 -17.56 -10.07 15.62
CA LEU A 121 -17.86 -8.72 15.17
C LEU A 121 -19.08 -8.82 14.24
N SER A 122 -20.00 -7.88 14.30
CA SER A 122 -21.09 -7.80 13.32
C SER A 122 -20.74 -6.73 12.29
N SER A 123 -21.19 -6.91 11.05
CA SER A 123 -20.99 -5.91 10.00
C SER A 123 -21.64 -4.56 10.37
N GLN A 124 -22.78 -4.57 11.08
CA GLN A 124 -23.41 -3.32 11.55
C GLN A 124 -22.61 -2.59 12.64
N PHE A 125 -21.79 -3.30 13.41
CA PHE A 125 -20.89 -2.66 14.37
C PHE A 125 -19.72 -2.01 13.65
N TYR A 126 -19.10 -2.73 12.70
CA TYR A 126 -17.99 -2.21 11.90
C TYR A 126 -18.41 -1.00 11.05
N SER A 127 -19.62 -1.01 10.48
CA SER A 127 -20.10 0.08 9.60
C SER A 127 -20.21 1.45 10.26
N LYS A 128 -20.03 1.54 11.59
CA LYS A 128 -19.96 2.82 12.33
C LYS A 128 -18.56 3.45 12.29
N TYR A 129 -17.55 2.68 11.90
CA TYR A 129 -16.17 3.11 11.88
C TYR A 129 -15.78 3.60 10.49
N HIS A 130 -14.98 4.65 10.47
CA HIS A 130 -14.31 5.17 9.31
C HIS A 130 -12.79 5.00 9.49
N THR A 131 -12.13 4.43 8.49
CA THR A 131 -10.68 4.21 8.53
C THR A 131 -9.96 5.45 8.04
N VAL A 132 -8.88 5.84 8.74
CA VAL A 132 -8.07 7.02 8.38
C VAL A 132 -6.58 6.72 8.50
N GLY A 133 -5.78 7.37 7.66
CA GLY A 133 -4.31 7.36 7.78
C GLY A 133 -3.84 8.46 8.71
N VAL A 134 -3.08 8.13 9.76
CA VAL A 134 -2.70 9.06 10.84
C VAL A 134 -1.82 10.21 10.32
N GLY A 135 -1.00 9.94 9.31
CA GLY A 135 -0.10 10.91 8.69
C GLY A 135 -0.68 11.67 7.50
N PHE A 136 -1.95 11.45 7.13
CA PHE A 136 -2.49 12.00 5.90
C PHE A 136 -2.97 13.45 6.06
N PRO A 137 -2.66 14.34 5.09
CA PRO A 137 -3.23 15.70 5.04
C PRO A 137 -4.75 15.73 5.12
N GLU A 138 -5.44 14.72 4.59
CA GLU A 138 -6.89 14.62 4.67
C GLU A 138 -7.39 14.43 6.10
N THR A 139 -6.71 13.59 6.89
CA THR A 139 -6.97 13.41 8.32
C THR A 139 -6.80 14.72 9.09
N ASN A 140 -5.83 15.57 8.72
CA ASN A 140 -5.69 16.90 9.34
C ASN A 140 -6.91 17.79 9.08
N ARG A 141 -7.54 17.67 7.90
CA ARG A 141 -8.72 18.47 7.55
C ARG A 141 -9.99 17.96 8.23
N MET A 142 -10.20 16.63 8.24
CA MET A 142 -11.44 16.02 8.73
C MET A 142 -11.39 15.72 10.24
N TYR A 143 -10.23 15.35 10.75
CA TYR A 143 -10.00 14.83 12.11
C TYR A 143 -8.69 15.40 12.70
N PRO A 144 -8.53 16.73 12.83
CA PRO A 144 -7.25 17.36 13.19
C PRO A 144 -6.63 16.83 14.49
N GLY A 145 -7.45 16.45 15.48
CA GLY A 145 -6.96 15.87 16.75
C GLY A 145 -6.35 14.46 16.62
N TYR A 146 -6.53 13.81 15.47
CA TYR A 146 -6.02 12.48 15.15
C TYR A 146 -4.93 12.52 14.06
N TYR A 147 -4.60 13.69 13.54
CA TYR A 147 -3.48 13.87 12.62
C TYR A 147 -2.16 13.94 13.38
N ASN A 148 -1.28 12.99 13.11
CA ASN A 148 0.08 13.01 13.64
C ASN A 148 1.03 12.23 12.72
N PRO A 149 1.72 12.91 11.79
CA PRO A 149 2.65 12.25 10.86
C PRO A 149 3.89 11.66 11.54
N ASN A 150 4.14 12.00 12.81
CA ASN A 150 5.23 11.46 13.60
C ASN A 150 4.77 10.34 14.53
N PHE A 151 3.50 9.94 14.47
CA PHE A 151 2.97 8.86 15.28
C PHE A 151 3.56 7.53 14.83
N ARG A 152 4.20 6.81 15.76
CA ARG A 152 5.02 5.64 15.42
C ARG A 152 4.40 4.29 15.79
N GLN A 153 3.15 4.26 16.25
CA GLN A 153 2.53 3.00 16.69
C GLN A 153 1.74 2.29 15.59
N PHE A 154 1.12 3.06 14.70
CA PHE A 154 0.39 2.57 13.55
C PHE A 154 0.20 3.70 12.54
N ASP A 155 0.08 3.35 11.26
CA ASP A 155 -0.14 4.31 10.18
C ASP A 155 -1.63 4.47 9.88
N VAL A 156 -2.44 3.46 10.21
CA VAL A 156 -3.89 3.41 9.95
C VAL A 156 -4.65 3.17 11.26
N MET A 157 -5.73 3.93 11.47
CA MET A 157 -6.62 3.81 12.62
C MET A 157 -8.10 3.81 12.21
N PHE A 158 -8.97 3.44 13.14
CA PHE A 158 -10.42 3.38 12.94
C PHE A 158 -11.11 4.35 13.89
N LEU A 159 -11.89 5.28 13.36
CA LEU A 159 -12.60 6.29 14.12
C LEU A 159 -14.11 6.05 14.06
N THR A 160 -14.81 6.23 15.18
CA THR A 160 -16.28 6.29 15.23
C THR A 160 -16.72 7.61 15.84
N MET A 161 -17.95 8.04 15.58
CA MET A 161 -18.53 9.16 16.32
C MET A 161 -18.99 8.68 17.69
N ASN A 162 -18.53 9.33 18.76
CA ASN A 162 -19.12 9.15 20.08
C ASN A 162 -20.37 10.04 20.18
N GLU A 163 -21.55 9.42 20.19
CA GLU A 163 -22.84 10.14 20.19
C GLU A 163 -23.05 10.94 21.48
N GLU A 164 -22.51 10.50 22.62
CA GLU A 164 -22.65 11.19 23.92
C GLU A 164 -21.78 12.44 24.01
N LEU A 165 -20.55 12.36 23.50
CA LEU A 165 -19.56 13.45 23.54
C LEU A 165 -19.58 14.35 22.30
N GLY A 166 -20.33 13.96 21.25
CA GLY A 166 -20.40 14.69 19.99
C GLY A 166 -19.06 14.85 19.28
N ARG A 167 -18.12 13.91 19.50
CA ARG A 167 -16.76 13.97 18.92
C ARG A 167 -16.28 12.59 18.45
N PRO A 168 -15.39 12.53 17.45
CA PRO A 168 -14.80 11.26 17.02
C PRO A 168 -13.93 10.66 18.12
N GLU A 169 -13.91 9.33 18.20
CA GLU A 169 -13.05 8.53 19.08
C GLU A 169 -12.45 7.31 18.36
N PRO A 170 -11.25 6.86 18.74
CA PRO A 170 -10.63 5.70 18.12
C PRO A 170 -11.25 4.40 18.63
N ALA A 171 -11.32 3.39 17.77
CA ALA A 171 -11.53 2.01 18.19
C ALA A 171 -10.43 1.60 19.17
N THR A 172 -10.76 0.81 20.18
CA THR A 172 -9.78 0.29 21.15
C THR A 172 -9.66 -1.22 21.08
N ILE A 173 -8.51 -1.72 21.52
CA ILE A 173 -8.33 -3.15 21.77
C ILE A 173 -9.30 -3.56 22.88
N VAL A 174 -10.01 -4.67 22.68
CA VAL A 174 -11.04 -5.17 23.60
C VAL A 174 -10.52 -5.23 25.04
N ASN A 175 -11.32 -4.72 25.98
CA ASN A 175 -11.02 -4.62 27.42
C ASN A 175 -9.82 -3.71 27.76
N THR A 176 -9.47 -2.78 26.87
CA THR A 176 -8.42 -1.79 27.11
C THR A 176 -8.87 -0.39 26.66
N THR A 177 -8.09 0.61 27.05
CA THR A 177 -8.20 2.00 26.53
C THR A 177 -7.19 2.28 25.42
N ILE A 178 -6.46 1.27 24.95
CA ILE A 178 -5.40 1.42 23.96
C ILE A 178 -6.05 1.50 22.57
N PRO A 179 -5.79 2.56 21.77
CA PRO A 179 -6.25 2.65 20.40
C PRO A 179 -5.79 1.44 19.56
N ALA A 180 -6.70 0.90 18.77
CA ALA A 180 -6.42 -0.14 17.79
C ALA A 180 -6.10 0.49 16.43
N GLY A 181 -5.10 -0.07 15.77
CA GLY A 181 -4.64 0.38 14.47
C GLY A 181 -3.61 -0.61 13.92
N VAL A 182 -3.16 -0.36 12.69
CA VAL A 182 -2.15 -1.20 12.03
C VAL A 182 -1.02 -0.36 11.46
N GLN A 183 0.19 -0.84 11.68
CA GLN A 183 1.38 -0.35 11.00
C GLN A 183 1.50 -1.06 9.65
N ILE A 184 1.78 -0.32 8.59
CA ILE A 184 1.99 -0.82 7.24
C ILE A 184 3.49 -0.91 6.97
N LYS A 185 3.93 -2.00 6.35
CA LYS A 185 5.32 -2.20 5.93
C LYS A 185 5.38 -2.74 4.50
N ALA A 186 5.98 -1.94 3.62
CA ALA A 186 6.30 -2.29 2.25
C ALA A 186 7.82 -2.47 2.09
N ILE A 187 8.37 -3.46 2.80
CA ILE A 187 9.82 -3.76 2.81
C ILE A 187 10.06 -5.21 2.43
N THR A 188 11.22 -5.50 1.87
CA THR A 188 11.70 -6.86 1.56
C THR A 188 13.14 -7.08 2.05
N SER A 189 13.51 -6.38 3.13
CA SER A 189 14.80 -6.56 3.79
C SER A 189 14.73 -6.11 5.25
N ASN A 190 15.61 -6.70 6.07
CA ASN A 190 15.79 -6.33 7.48
C ASN A 190 14.50 -6.40 8.31
N GLU A 191 13.69 -7.44 8.09
CA GLU A 191 12.41 -7.66 8.77
C GLU A 191 12.57 -7.75 10.28
N LEU A 192 13.69 -8.31 10.75
CA LEU A 192 14.01 -8.35 12.18
C LEU A 192 14.03 -6.96 12.80
N ALA A 193 14.79 -6.03 12.22
CA ALA A 193 14.97 -4.68 12.76
C ALA A 193 13.77 -3.77 12.51
N ASN A 194 13.06 -3.96 11.39
CA ASN A 194 11.97 -3.06 10.97
C ASN A 194 10.58 -3.50 11.42
N ILE A 195 10.39 -4.77 11.78
CA ILE A 195 9.09 -5.34 12.16
C ILE A 195 9.16 -6.04 13.52
N ILE A 196 9.97 -7.09 13.63
CA ILE A 196 9.96 -7.98 14.81
C ILE A 196 10.42 -7.25 16.07
N GLU A 197 11.60 -6.61 16.04
CA GLU A 197 12.14 -5.90 17.19
C GLU A 197 11.24 -4.73 17.65
N PRO A 198 10.69 -3.90 16.75
CA PRO A 198 9.68 -2.92 17.14
C PRO A 198 8.46 -3.50 17.86
N ILE A 199 7.93 -4.65 17.43
CA ILE A 199 6.83 -5.32 18.15
C ILE A 199 7.29 -5.79 19.55
N ILE A 200 8.49 -6.36 19.66
CA ILE A 200 9.08 -6.77 20.96
C ILE A 200 9.20 -5.56 21.91
N ARG A 201 9.61 -4.40 21.39
CA ARG A 201 9.73 -3.14 22.14
C ARG A 201 8.37 -2.48 22.46
N GLY A 202 7.26 -3.04 21.98
CA GLY A 202 5.92 -2.49 22.15
C GLY A 202 5.67 -1.24 21.30
N GLN A 203 6.46 -1.00 20.26
CA GLN A 203 6.25 0.10 19.34
C GLN A 203 5.02 -0.14 18.48
N TYR A 204 4.85 -1.36 17.94
CA TYR A 204 3.69 -1.76 17.14
C TYR A 204 2.90 -2.85 17.86
N ASN A 205 1.57 -2.82 17.74
CA ASN A 205 0.70 -3.92 18.16
C ASN A 205 0.41 -4.87 16.99
N ASN A 206 0.15 -4.32 15.80
CA ASN A 206 -0.23 -5.06 14.62
C ASN A 206 0.50 -4.49 13.40
N VAL A 207 1.11 -5.35 12.59
CA VAL A 207 1.84 -4.96 11.38
C VAL A 207 1.32 -5.72 10.18
N ILE A 208 0.97 -5.04 9.08
CA ILE A 208 0.67 -5.67 7.79
C ILE A 208 1.88 -5.50 6.89
N THR A 209 2.41 -6.62 6.42
CA THR A 209 3.46 -6.65 5.39
C THR A 209 2.82 -6.84 4.03
N TYR A 210 3.24 -6.10 3.00
CA TYR A 210 2.60 -6.16 1.66
C TYR A 210 3.44 -6.84 0.57
N LEU A 211 4.76 -6.95 0.74
CA LEU A 211 5.64 -7.27 -0.37
C LEU A 211 6.20 -8.69 -0.30
N ARG A 212 6.48 -9.24 -1.49
CA ARG A 212 7.30 -10.43 -1.69
C ARG A 212 8.73 -10.05 -2.06
N HIS A 213 9.66 -10.85 -1.55
CA HIS A 213 11.05 -10.81 -1.97
C HIS A 213 11.18 -11.26 -3.43
N PRO A 214 12.31 -10.96 -4.11
CA PRO A 214 12.57 -11.45 -5.46
C PRO A 214 12.53 -12.98 -5.61
N SER A 215 12.71 -13.73 -4.52
CA SER A 215 12.57 -15.19 -4.47
C SER A 215 11.12 -15.68 -4.55
N GLY A 216 10.13 -14.77 -4.43
CA GLY A 216 8.70 -15.09 -4.31
C GLY A 216 8.22 -15.29 -2.87
N GLU A 217 9.14 -15.37 -1.89
CA GLU A 217 8.79 -15.49 -0.47
C GLU A 217 8.21 -14.16 0.05
N HIS A 218 7.09 -14.21 0.79
CA HIS A 218 6.46 -13.02 1.35
C HIS A 218 7.21 -12.55 2.61
N SER A 219 7.31 -11.24 2.85
CA SER A 219 8.02 -10.73 4.04
C SER A 219 7.42 -11.22 5.37
N TYR A 220 6.11 -11.47 5.40
CA TYR A 220 5.46 -12.24 6.48
C TYR A 220 6.14 -13.59 6.74
N GLU A 221 6.37 -14.40 5.71
CA GLU A 221 6.97 -15.73 5.84
C GLU A 221 8.41 -15.63 6.36
N VAL A 222 9.15 -14.61 5.90
CA VAL A 222 10.46 -14.25 6.44
C VAL A 222 10.37 -13.91 7.93
N CYS A 223 9.41 -13.08 8.33
CA CYS A 223 9.18 -12.77 9.74
C CYS A 223 8.91 -14.04 10.56
N ILE A 224 8.03 -14.92 10.10
CA ILE A 224 7.69 -16.17 10.81
C ILE A 224 8.92 -17.08 10.95
N ARG A 225 9.76 -17.18 9.91
CA ARG A 225 11.01 -17.95 9.97
C ARG A 225 11.97 -17.36 11.01
N GLU A 226 12.14 -16.04 11.02
CA GLU A 226 12.99 -15.34 11.99
C GLU A 226 12.49 -15.49 13.42
N ILE A 227 11.18 -15.36 13.65
CA ILE A 227 10.56 -15.59 14.97
C ILE A 227 10.85 -17.02 15.47
N LYS A 228 10.66 -18.02 14.61
CA LYS A 228 10.97 -19.43 14.95
C LYS A 228 12.46 -19.64 15.22
N ARG A 229 13.35 -18.94 14.51
CA ARG A 229 14.79 -18.96 14.77
C ARG A 229 15.11 -18.35 16.14
N LEU A 230 14.60 -17.16 16.44
CA LEU A 230 14.81 -16.50 17.74
C LEU A 230 14.32 -17.35 18.91
N TYR A 231 13.18 -18.03 18.76
CA TYR A 231 12.65 -18.93 19.79
C TYR A 231 13.57 -20.14 20.02
N ARG A 232 14.03 -20.80 18.94
CA ARG A 232 14.96 -21.94 19.04
C ARG A 232 16.31 -21.53 19.66
N GLU A 233 16.74 -20.30 19.43
CA GLU A 233 17.96 -19.73 20.02
C GLU A 233 17.77 -19.24 21.47
N GLY A 234 16.57 -19.35 22.05
CA GLY A 234 16.27 -18.90 23.41
C GLY A 234 16.26 -17.37 23.58
N LYS A 235 16.20 -16.60 22.48
CA LYS A 235 16.20 -15.12 22.48
C LYS A 235 14.83 -14.54 22.81
N ILE A 236 13.76 -15.31 22.61
CA ILE A 236 12.39 -14.95 22.97
C ILE A 236 11.70 -16.13 23.66
N THR A 237 10.74 -15.82 24.53
CA THR A 237 9.89 -16.80 25.21
C THR A 237 8.79 -17.35 24.30
N GLY A 238 8.15 -18.45 24.70
CA GLY A 238 7.00 -19.00 23.97
C GLY A 238 5.83 -18.01 23.87
N PHE A 239 5.57 -17.24 24.93
CA PHE A 239 4.55 -16.19 24.93
C PHE A 239 4.89 -15.05 23.95
N GLN A 240 6.16 -14.60 23.91
CA GLN A 240 6.60 -13.61 22.93
C GLN A 240 6.49 -14.13 21.50
N LYS A 241 6.80 -15.41 21.26
CA LYS A 241 6.62 -16.05 19.96
C LYS A 241 5.16 -15.99 19.51
N GLU A 242 4.23 -16.46 20.34
CA GLU A 242 2.79 -16.47 20.01
C GLU A 242 2.29 -15.05 19.74
N LYS A 243 2.62 -14.09 20.61
CA LYS A 243 2.30 -12.68 20.40
C LYS A 243 2.83 -12.16 19.06
N LEU A 244 4.08 -12.46 18.71
CA LEU A 244 4.68 -12.00 17.46
C LEU A 244 4.00 -12.62 16.24
N GLU A 245 3.71 -13.92 16.28
CA GLU A 245 2.99 -14.62 15.20
C GLU A 245 1.58 -14.04 15.00
N ASP A 246 0.88 -13.69 16.09
CA ASP A 246 -0.45 -13.06 16.04
C ASP A 246 -0.44 -11.58 15.63
N SER A 247 0.71 -10.91 15.77
CA SER A 247 0.85 -9.45 15.53
C SER A 247 1.23 -9.10 14.10
N ILE A 248 1.62 -10.07 13.26
CA ILE A 248 2.05 -9.82 11.88
C ILE A 248 1.07 -10.45 10.91
N GLY A 249 0.50 -9.64 10.01
CA GLY A 249 -0.41 -10.06 8.96
C GLY A 249 0.14 -9.81 7.55
N HIS A 250 -0.59 -10.34 6.57
CA HIS A 250 -0.33 -10.16 5.14
C HIS A 250 -1.67 -10.12 4.37
N PRO A 251 -1.73 -9.60 3.13
CA PRO A 251 -2.96 -9.41 2.36
C PRO A 251 -3.94 -10.59 2.36
N GLU A 252 -3.46 -11.82 2.12
CA GLU A 252 -4.33 -12.99 1.98
C GLU A 252 -5.08 -13.34 3.28
N MET A 253 -4.48 -13.03 4.45
CA MET A 253 -5.14 -13.16 5.75
C MET A 253 -6.40 -12.29 5.85
N PHE A 254 -6.48 -11.21 5.08
CA PHE A 254 -7.56 -10.23 5.08
C PHE A 254 -8.39 -10.27 3.79
N SER A 255 -8.36 -11.40 3.07
CA SER A 255 -9.09 -11.59 1.80
C SER A 255 -8.66 -10.66 0.65
N LEU A 256 -7.42 -10.16 0.68
CA LEU A 256 -6.82 -9.44 -0.43
C LEU A 256 -5.84 -10.37 -1.17
N ASP A 257 -6.04 -10.54 -2.48
CA ASP A 257 -5.18 -11.41 -3.29
C ASP A 257 -3.78 -10.78 -3.41
N GLN A 258 -2.76 -11.51 -2.96
CA GLN A 258 -1.38 -11.03 -3.01
C GLN A 258 -0.92 -10.71 -4.44
N ARG A 259 -1.49 -11.38 -5.45
CA ARG A 259 -1.11 -11.13 -6.83
C ARG A 259 -1.57 -9.75 -7.33
N ASP A 260 -2.72 -9.26 -6.84
CA ASP A 260 -3.17 -7.90 -7.16
C ASP A 260 -2.30 -6.84 -6.47
N VAL A 261 -1.82 -7.15 -5.27
CA VAL A 261 -0.82 -6.34 -4.55
C VAL A 261 0.51 -6.31 -5.29
N ASP A 262 0.99 -7.47 -5.74
CA ASP A 262 2.23 -7.60 -6.50
C ASP A 262 2.16 -6.81 -7.81
N ASP A 263 1.05 -6.96 -8.57
CA ASP A 263 0.80 -6.20 -9.80
C ASP A 263 0.77 -4.69 -9.55
N TYR A 264 0.12 -4.25 -8.45
CA TYR A 264 0.07 -2.84 -8.09
C TYR A 264 1.46 -2.30 -7.72
N TYR A 265 2.26 -3.06 -6.97
CA TYR A 265 3.65 -2.70 -6.68
C TYR A 265 4.52 -2.65 -7.94
N HIS A 266 4.35 -3.59 -8.86
CA HIS A 266 5.04 -3.58 -10.15
C HIS A 266 4.72 -2.32 -10.95
N PHE A 267 3.46 -1.89 -10.93
CA PHE A 267 3.04 -0.64 -11.54
C PHE A 267 3.68 0.59 -10.86
N ILE A 268 3.64 0.69 -9.53
CA ILE A 268 4.26 1.79 -8.76
C ILE A 268 5.75 1.88 -9.07
N ARG A 269 6.45 0.74 -9.09
CA ARG A 269 7.88 0.67 -9.37
C ARG A 269 8.20 1.11 -10.80
N ALA A 270 7.44 0.65 -11.79
CA ALA A 270 7.63 1.06 -13.18
C ALA A 270 7.40 2.56 -13.36
N TRP A 271 6.35 3.11 -12.76
CA TRP A 271 6.10 4.55 -12.74
C TRP A 271 7.26 5.32 -12.10
N TYR A 272 7.78 4.86 -10.95
CA TYR A 272 8.87 5.50 -10.24
C TYR A 272 10.16 5.48 -11.08
N ASP A 273 10.48 4.34 -11.69
CA ASP A 273 11.67 4.20 -12.55
C ASP A 273 11.60 5.09 -13.81
N GLU A 274 10.41 5.33 -14.36
CA GLU A 274 10.20 6.17 -15.54
C GLU A 274 10.09 7.68 -15.24
N ARG A 275 9.58 8.05 -14.06
CA ARG A 275 9.17 9.44 -13.78
C ARG A 275 9.76 10.08 -12.52
N ALA A 276 10.33 9.30 -11.61
CA ALA A 276 11.02 9.83 -10.44
C ALA A 276 12.55 9.97 -10.65
N LYS A 277 13.08 9.47 -11.78
CA LYS A 277 14.48 9.66 -12.17
C LYS A 277 14.66 10.95 -12.96
N GLU A 278 15.23 11.94 -12.26
CA GLU A 278 15.98 13.09 -12.75
C GLU A 278 15.39 13.83 -13.97
N ASP A 279 14.48 14.77 -13.69
CA ASP A 279 14.39 15.97 -14.52
C ASP A 279 15.41 16.99 -13.98
N ASN A 280 16.44 17.33 -14.78
CA ASN A 280 17.50 18.26 -14.39
C ASN A 280 16.96 19.63 -13.98
N ASP A 281 15.80 20.02 -14.52
CA ASP A 281 15.14 21.28 -14.18
C ASP A 281 14.56 21.25 -12.75
N ILE A 282 14.12 20.08 -12.28
CA ILE A 282 13.63 19.90 -10.92
C ILE A 282 14.79 19.92 -9.90
N LEU A 283 15.94 19.32 -10.25
CA LEU A 283 17.15 19.37 -9.41
C LEU A 283 17.71 20.79 -9.28
N MET A 284 17.67 21.59 -10.37
CA MET A 284 18.02 23.02 -10.30
C MET A 284 17.05 23.81 -9.43
N ALA A 285 15.74 23.56 -9.55
CA ALA A 285 14.73 24.19 -8.71
C ALA A 285 14.91 23.84 -7.22
N ILE A 286 15.27 22.59 -6.90
CA ILE A 286 15.58 22.14 -5.53
C ILE A 286 16.84 22.84 -4.98
N GLY A 287 17.88 22.99 -5.81
CA GLY A 287 19.09 23.72 -5.44
C GLY A 287 18.82 25.20 -5.10
N MET A 288 17.92 25.83 -5.87
CA MET A 288 17.49 27.21 -5.63
C MET A 288 16.63 27.34 -4.35
N GLN A 289 15.72 26.40 -4.11
CA GLN A 289 14.83 26.43 -2.93
C GLN A 289 15.59 26.24 -1.61
N ALA A 290 16.59 25.34 -1.57
CA ALA A 290 17.45 25.14 -0.40
C ALA A 290 18.36 26.36 -0.10
N GLN A 291 18.64 27.18 -1.12
CA GLN A 291 19.39 28.42 -0.99
C GLN A 291 18.51 29.58 -0.52
N GLU A 292 17.22 29.58 -0.88
CA GLU A 292 16.21 30.56 -0.43
C GLU A 292 15.75 30.35 1.01
N GLU A 293 15.56 29.09 1.45
CA GLU A 293 15.25 28.77 2.86
C GLU A 293 16.39 29.17 3.82
N ARG A 294 17.64 29.09 3.36
CA ARG A 294 18.81 29.60 4.11
C ARG A 294 18.87 31.13 4.16
N ASN A 295 18.25 31.81 3.20
CA ASN A 295 18.28 33.27 3.05
C ASN A 295 16.96 33.95 3.49
N GLY A 296 16.00 33.21 4.04
CA GLY A 296 14.84 33.76 4.75
C GLY A 296 13.86 34.56 3.89
N SER A 297 13.67 34.21 2.61
CA SER A 297 12.70 34.88 1.73
C SER A 297 11.73 33.88 1.10
N SER A 298 10.43 34.15 1.20
CA SER A 298 9.33 33.25 0.87
C SER A 298 8.98 33.23 -0.63
N PHE A 299 8.78 32.01 -1.15
CA PHE A 299 8.08 31.58 -2.38
C PHE A 299 8.44 32.21 -3.74
N ILE A 300 8.87 31.35 -4.69
CA ILE A 300 8.75 31.59 -6.14
C ILE A 300 8.06 30.40 -6.82
N THR A 301 7.08 30.72 -7.68
CA THR A 301 6.44 29.81 -8.64
C THR A 301 7.32 29.64 -9.86
N VAL A 302 7.67 28.40 -10.22
CA VAL A 302 8.26 28.09 -11.53
C VAL A 302 7.14 27.59 -12.45
N ILE A 303 6.96 28.30 -13.57
CA ILE A 303 5.98 28.03 -14.64
C ILE A 303 6.35 26.73 -15.33
#